data_AF-A0A6F7WBI6-F1
#
_entry.id   AF-A0A6F7WBI6-F1
#
_cell.length_a   1.000
_cell.length_b   1.000
_cell.length_c   1.000
_cell.angle_alpha   90.00
_cell.angle_beta   90.00
_cell.angle_gamma   90.00
#
_symmetry.space_group_name_H-M   'P 1'
#
loop_
_entity.id
_entity.type
_entity.pdbx_description
1 polymer ?
#
loop_
_entity_poly.entity_id
_entity_poly.type
_entity_poly.pdbx_seq_one_letter_code
_entity_poly.pdbx_strand_id
1 'polypeptide(L)'
;MTFLETEAAWARLCSVRSEADAGDAGLVRGPDGRRRWSEPASPEARLLVDRYLPLCLAGPRLTIAQLGQSLDGFIATRTGDADYVTGEEDRRHLHRLRALADAVVVGAGTAVADDPQLTVRACAGTHPVRVVLDPRGRVPLDRRAFTDGSAPTLWVVGATGERRPAPPDGVELLTLTEPDAFAPHQLVRALARRGLGRVLIEGGGVTVSRFLHAGALHRLYVTVAPVLLGDGVPGLRFDGTPVMRDALRPPVRRSTLGEDTLFELDLAAPRPGAPLDGQHRDTGEARGEGEHPVDHGHGQPLTRAEARGAEGPGGDPLAGTPAADVQRQRHGDQGEHHQGQQLGQRSV
;
A
#
# COMPACT_ATOMS: atom_id res chain seq x y z
N MET A 1 21.41 -9.82 31.03
CA MET A 1 21.98 -9.65 29.67
C MET A 1 21.15 -8.58 28.98
N THR A 2 21.77 -7.51 28.50
CA THR A 2 21.07 -6.47 27.73
C THR A 2 20.90 -6.98 26.30
N PHE A 3 19.67 -6.94 25.78
CA PHE A 3 19.39 -7.32 24.40
C PHE A 3 19.50 -6.08 23.51
N LEU A 4 19.84 -6.29 22.24
CA LEU A 4 19.64 -5.28 21.21
C LEU A 4 18.13 -5.10 21.01
N GLU A 5 17.65 -3.94 21.43
CA GLU A 5 16.25 -3.52 21.33
C GLU A 5 15.85 -3.15 19.89
N THR A 6 14.57 -3.25 19.59
CA THR A 6 13.99 -3.07 18.24
C THR A 6 14.34 -1.72 17.61
N GLU A 7 14.23 -0.63 18.36
CA GLU A 7 14.52 0.73 17.84
C GLU A 7 16.01 0.92 17.55
N ALA A 8 16.89 0.38 18.40
CA ALA A 8 18.33 0.42 18.17
C ALA A 8 18.74 -0.45 16.98
N ALA A 9 18.17 -1.65 16.85
CA ALA A 9 18.35 -2.52 15.69
C ALA A 9 17.88 -1.83 14.39
N TRP A 10 16.74 -1.16 14.43
CA TRP A 10 16.21 -0.40 13.30
C TRP A 10 17.14 0.75 12.89
N ALA A 11 17.62 1.55 13.84
CA ALA A 11 18.55 2.65 13.56
C ALA A 11 19.83 2.15 12.87
N ARG A 12 20.38 1.01 13.30
CA ARG A 12 21.54 0.38 12.65
C ARG A 12 21.22 -0.17 11.26
N LEU A 13 20.03 -0.73 11.04
CA LEU A 13 19.63 -1.18 9.70
C LEU A 13 19.46 -0.02 8.72
N CYS A 14 18.98 1.14 9.18
CA CYS A 14 18.84 2.34 8.37
C CYS A 14 20.18 2.83 7.80
N SER A 15 21.32 2.52 8.42
CA SER A 15 22.65 2.89 7.89
C SER A 15 23.22 1.86 6.90
N VAL A 16 22.60 0.70 6.73
CA VAL A 16 23.12 -0.35 5.84
C VAL A 16 22.77 -0.06 4.39
N ARG A 17 23.79 0.07 3.52
CA ARG A 17 23.66 0.17 2.06
C ARG A 17 24.55 -0.85 1.32
N SER A 18 25.53 -1.42 2.00
CA SER A 18 26.46 -2.42 1.47
C SER A 18 26.69 -3.59 2.43
N GLU A 19 27.34 -4.65 1.94
CA GLU A 19 27.74 -5.79 2.78
C GLU A 19 28.79 -5.40 3.85
N ALA A 20 29.58 -4.35 3.60
CA ALA A 20 30.52 -3.79 4.57
C ALA A 20 29.76 -3.08 5.69
N ASP A 21 28.83 -2.18 5.35
CA ASP A 21 27.98 -1.47 6.32
C ASP A 21 27.18 -2.45 7.20
N ALA A 22 26.74 -3.57 6.63
CA ALA A 22 26.08 -4.62 7.40
C ALA A 22 27.02 -5.22 8.47
N GLY A 23 28.29 -5.44 8.14
CA GLY A 23 29.31 -5.85 9.10
C GLY A 23 29.52 -4.80 10.19
N ASP A 24 29.68 -3.54 9.81
CA ASP A 24 29.88 -2.40 10.73
C ASP A 24 28.67 -2.17 11.64
N ALA A 25 27.45 -2.46 11.16
CA ALA A 25 26.23 -2.43 11.95
C ALA A 25 26.14 -3.57 12.99
N GLY A 26 27.04 -4.57 12.95
CA GLY A 26 27.05 -5.72 13.84
C GLY A 26 26.26 -6.93 13.31
N LEU A 27 26.08 -7.05 12.00
CA LEU A 27 25.51 -8.25 11.38
C LEU A 27 26.61 -9.22 10.95
N VAL A 28 26.51 -10.46 11.41
CA VAL A 28 27.41 -11.55 11.04
C VAL A 28 26.70 -12.58 10.18
N ARG A 29 27.43 -13.22 9.27
CA ARG A 29 26.90 -14.30 8.42
C ARG A 29 26.98 -15.64 9.16
N GLY A 30 25.85 -16.32 9.23
CA GLY A 30 25.72 -17.65 9.83
C GLY A 30 26.19 -18.78 8.91
N PRO A 31 26.30 -20.01 9.44
CA PRO A 31 26.60 -21.21 8.65
C PRO A 31 25.56 -21.50 7.55
N ASP A 32 24.32 -21.07 7.77
CA ASP A 32 23.20 -21.14 6.83
C ASP A 32 23.26 -20.05 5.74
N GLY A 33 24.31 -19.22 5.75
CA GLY A 33 24.49 -18.10 4.85
C GLY A 33 23.62 -16.88 5.17
N ARG A 34 22.74 -16.93 6.19
CA ARG A 34 21.88 -15.81 6.58
C ARG A 34 22.62 -14.85 7.51
N ARG A 35 22.30 -13.56 7.44
CA ARG A 35 22.84 -12.57 8.38
C ARG A 35 21.96 -12.50 9.63
N ARG A 36 22.61 -12.28 10.77
CA ARG A 36 21.98 -12.07 12.09
C ARG A 36 22.81 -11.11 12.92
N TRP A 37 22.21 -10.50 13.93
CA TRP A 37 22.95 -9.71 14.92
C TRP A 37 24.01 -10.57 15.61
N SER A 38 25.21 -10.01 15.80
CA SER A 38 26.29 -10.67 16.53
C SER A 38 26.02 -10.75 18.04
N GLU A 39 25.29 -9.77 18.57
CA GLU A 39 24.85 -9.72 19.96
C GLU A 39 23.44 -10.30 20.15
N PRO A 40 23.07 -10.71 21.38
CA PRO A 40 21.71 -11.12 21.68
C PRO A 40 20.71 -10.01 21.33
N ALA A 41 19.75 -10.30 20.45
CA ALA A 41 18.72 -9.34 20.04
C ALA A 41 17.32 -9.86 20.41
N SER A 42 16.38 -8.93 20.62
CA SER A 42 14.96 -9.27 20.81
C SER A 42 14.39 -10.02 19.59
N PRO A 43 13.30 -10.79 19.73
CA PRO A 43 12.63 -11.43 18.60
C PRO A 43 12.30 -10.44 17.47
N GLU A 44 11.79 -9.27 17.82
CA GLU A 44 11.41 -8.21 16.90
C GLU A 44 12.64 -7.63 16.17
N ALA A 45 13.74 -7.42 16.88
CA ALA A 45 15.00 -6.97 16.27
C ALA A 45 15.56 -7.98 15.27
N ARG A 46 15.40 -9.29 15.51
CA ARG A 46 15.77 -10.33 14.53
C ARG A 46 14.85 -10.30 13.31
N LEU A 47 13.55 -10.12 13.51
CA LEU A 47 12.58 -10.01 12.42
C LEU A 47 12.89 -8.83 11.49
N LEU A 48 13.44 -7.72 12.01
CA LEU A 48 13.87 -6.60 11.18
C LEU A 48 14.95 -7.00 10.16
N VAL A 49 15.91 -7.83 10.56
CA VAL A 49 16.97 -8.31 9.66
C VAL A 49 16.35 -9.15 8.55
N ASP A 50 15.53 -10.13 8.90
CA ASP A 50 14.90 -11.00 7.91
C ASP A 50 13.98 -10.24 6.95
N ARG A 51 13.36 -9.14 7.40
CA ARG A 51 12.39 -8.36 6.61
C ARG A 51 13.05 -7.28 5.76
N TYR A 52 13.99 -6.52 6.30
CA TYR A 52 14.44 -5.28 5.66
C TYR A 52 15.88 -5.34 5.15
N LEU A 53 16.73 -6.22 5.68
CA LEU A 53 18.11 -6.32 5.20
C LEU A 53 18.20 -6.62 3.69
N PRO A 54 17.34 -7.47 3.08
CA PRO A 54 17.34 -7.64 1.63
C PRO A 54 17.11 -6.34 0.86
N LEU A 55 16.28 -5.43 1.38
CA LEU A 55 16.05 -4.11 0.77
C LEU A 55 17.25 -3.18 0.98
N CYS A 56 17.88 -3.21 2.16
CA CYS A 56 19.08 -2.45 2.44
C CYS A 56 20.22 -2.82 1.47
N LEU A 57 20.35 -4.11 1.14
CA LEU A 57 21.40 -4.67 0.28
C LEU A 57 21.04 -4.78 -1.21
N ALA A 58 19.83 -4.36 -1.62
CA ALA A 58 19.38 -4.45 -3.02
C ALA A 58 20.15 -3.55 -4.00
N GLY A 59 21.09 -2.74 -3.51
CA GLY A 59 21.83 -1.77 -4.31
C GLY A 59 21.08 -0.46 -4.51
N PRO A 60 21.52 0.38 -5.48
CA PRO A 60 20.99 1.73 -5.65
C PRO A 60 19.71 1.79 -6.49
N ARG A 61 19.28 0.68 -7.11
CA ARG A 61 18.08 0.62 -7.95
C ARG A 61 17.14 -0.43 -7.41
N LEU A 62 16.05 0.03 -6.82
CA LEU A 62 15.04 -0.82 -6.22
C LEU A 62 13.70 -0.13 -6.37
N THR A 63 12.73 -0.82 -6.97
CA THR A 63 11.34 -0.35 -7.04
C THR A 63 10.49 -1.34 -6.27
N ILE A 64 9.87 -0.88 -5.19
CA ILE A 64 8.94 -1.66 -4.39
C ILE A 64 7.57 -1.01 -4.42
N ALA A 65 6.52 -1.78 -4.18
CA ALA A 65 5.19 -1.24 -3.95
C ALA A 65 4.59 -1.81 -2.69
N GLN A 66 3.76 -1.03 -1.98
CA GLN A 66 2.96 -1.51 -0.87
C GLN A 66 1.47 -1.17 -1.08
N LEU A 67 0.61 -2.13 -0.77
CA LEU A 67 -0.84 -2.01 -0.81
C LEU A 67 -1.46 -2.71 0.40
N GLY A 68 -2.29 -2.02 1.17
CA GLY A 68 -3.12 -2.61 2.23
C GLY A 68 -4.55 -2.79 1.73
N GLN A 69 -5.15 -3.96 1.94
CA GLN A 69 -6.51 -4.29 1.51
C GLN A 69 -7.27 -5.07 2.58
N SER A 70 -8.59 -5.04 2.49
CA SER A 70 -9.51 -5.91 3.22
C SER A 70 -9.34 -7.38 2.78
N LEU A 71 -9.89 -8.31 3.56
CA LEU A 71 -9.85 -9.75 3.29
C LEU A 71 -10.51 -10.11 1.95
N ASP A 72 -11.52 -9.36 1.55
CA ASP A 72 -12.22 -9.46 0.27
C ASP A 72 -11.63 -8.61 -0.87
N GLY A 73 -10.45 -8.01 -0.66
CA GLY A 73 -9.61 -7.46 -1.75
C GLY A 73 -9.84 -5.98 -2.09
N PHE A 74 -10.42 -5.21 -1.18
CA PHE A 74 -10.72 -3.79 -1.38
C PHE A 74 -9.78 -2.88 -0.57
N ILE A 75 -9.39 -1.75 -1.14
CA ILE A 75 -8.45 -0.78 -0.53
C ILE A 75 -9.13 0.46 0.02
N ALA A 76 -10.43 0.59 -0.24
CA ALA A 76 -11.30 1.64 0.25
C ALA A 76 -12.75 1.16 0.14
N THR A 77 -13.64 1.76 0.91
CA THR A 77 -15.08 1.59 0.74
C THR A 77 -15.53 2.13 -0.63
N ARG A 78 -16.78 1.85 -1.04
CA ARG A 78 -17.34 2.35 -2.31
C ARG A 78 -17.32 3.88 -2.41
N THR A 79 -17.37 4.61 -1.30
CA THR A 79 -17.28 6.08 -1.28
C THR A 79 -15.85 6.59 -1.37
N GLY A 80 -14.86 5.69 -1.42
CA GLY A 80 -13.44 6.04 -1.43
C GLY A 80 -12.85 6.29 -0.05
N ASP A 81 -13.58 5.99 1.03
CA ASP A 81 -13.01 6.06 2.38
C ASP A 81 -11.99 4.94 2.57
N ALA A 82 -10.74 5.34 2.78
CA ALA A 82 -9.58 4.48 2.94
C ALA A 82 -8.91 4.68 4.30
N ASP A 83 -9.59 5.32 5.27
CA ASP A 83 -9.00 5.58 6.59
C ASP A 83 -8.74 4.26 7.32
N TYR A 84 -7.46 3.89 7.31
CA TYR A 84 -6.89 2.72 7.97
C TYR A 84 -7.61 1.39 7.72
N VAL A 85 -7.50 0.89 6.48
CA VAL A 85 -7.80 -0.52 6.18
C VAL A 85 -6.94 -1.47 7.01
N THR A 86 -5.67 -1.12 7.26
CA THR A 86 -4.68 -1.95 7.97
C THR A 86 -4.34 -1.42 9.37
N GLY A 87 -3.82 -2.32 10.21
CA GLY A 87 -3.46 -2.08 11.60
C GLY A 87 -2.19 -1.25 11.80
N GLU A 88 -1.85 -0.99 13.07
CA GLU A 88 -0.71 -0.12 13.43
C GLU A 88 0.64 -0.70 12.98
N GLU A 89 0.80 -2.01 13.07
CA GLU A 89 2.01 -2.72 12.70
C GLU A 89 2.29 -2.62 11.20
N ASP A 90 1.25 -2.62 10.36
CA ASP A 90 1.37 -2.36 8.92
C ASP A 90 1.70 -0.91 8.62
N ARG A 91 1.09 0.05 9.34
CA ARG A 91 1.48 1.46 9.21
C ARG A 91 2.93 1.67 9.59
N ARG A 92 3.40 1.00 10.64
CA ARG A 92 4.81 1.01 11.03
C ARG A 92 5.70 0.36 9.97
N HIS A 93 5.24 -0.73 9.33
CA HIS A 93 5.92 -1.34 8.20
C HIS A 93 6.04 -0.37 7.01
N LEU A 94 4.95 0.33 6.65
CA LEU A 94 4.94 1.34 5.59
C LEU A 94 5.94 2.47 5.89
N HIS A 95 5.95 2.98 7.12
CA HIS A 95 6.91 4.01 7.53
C HIS A 95 8.37 3.52 7.46
N ARG A 96 8.63 2.25 7.76
CA ARG A 96 9.94 1.63 7.58
C ARG A 96 10.33 1.51 6.11
N LEU A 97 9.39 1.17 5.21
CA LEU A 97 9.65 1.17 3.77
C LEU A 97 9.96 2.59 3.26
N ARG A 98 9.20 3.60 3.71
CA ARG A 98 9.48 5.02 3.40
C ARG A 98 10.88 5.43 3.82
N ALA A 99 11.32 5.04 5.02
CA ALA A 99 12.64 5.35 5.54
C ALA A 99 13.80 4.69 4.77
N LEU A 100 13.53 3.60 4.03
CA LEU A 100 14.51 2.91 3.19
C LEU A 100 14.47 3.33 1.73
N ALA A 101 13.51 4.16 1.35
CA ALA A 101 13.34 4.68 0.00
C ALA A 101 13.96 6.08 -0.15
N ASP A 102 14.46 6.37 -1.34
CA ASP A 102 14.88 7.71 -1.74
C ASP A 102 13.66 8.55 -2.16
N ALA A 103 12.64 7.90 -2.74
CA ALA A 103 11.40 8.53 -3.17
C ALA A 103 10.18 7.67 -2.85
N VAL A 104 9.09 8.33 -2.48
CA VAL A 104 7.76 7.75 -2.33
C VAL A 104 6.85 8.34 -3.41
N VAL A 105 6.20 7.48 -4.18
CA VAL A 105 5.41 7.85 -5.35
C VAL A 105 3.95 7.54 -5.10
N VAL A 106 3.09 8.52 -5.34
CA VAL A 106 1.63 8.34 -5.39
C VAL A 106 1.05 8.89 -6.69
N GLY A 107 -0.10 8.34 -7.09
CA GLY A 107 -0.89 8.90 -8.19
C GLY A 107 -1.76 10.07 -7.74
N ALA A 108 -2.14 10.92 -8.69
CA ALA A 108 -3.05 12.05 -8.44
C ALA A 108 -4.38 11.65 -7.78
N GLY A 109 -4.90 10.44 -8.00
CA GLY A 109 -6.12 9.97 -7.34
C GLY A 109 -5.99 9.92 -5.83
N THR A 110 -4.94 9.25 -5.35
CA THR A 110 -4.59 9.14 -3.93
C THR A 110 -4.22 10.49 -3.33
N ALA A 111 -3.45 11.32 -4.06
CA ALA A 111 -3.12 12.66 -3.57
C ALA A 111 -4.37 13.53 -3.32
N VAL A 112 -5.40 13.40 -4.16
CA VAL A 112 -6.68 14.12 -4.03
C VAL A 112 -7.56 13.53 -2.93
N ALA A 113 -7.70 12.20 -2.89
CA ALA A 113 -8.63 11.52 -2.00
C ALA A 113 -8.12 11.51 -0.55
N ASP A 114 -6.86 11.16 -0.34
CA ASP A 114 -6.33 10.85 0.99
C ASP A 114 -5.56 12.02 1.61
N ASP A 115 -5.20 13.01 0.77
CA ASP A 115 -4.36 14.15 1.15
C ASP A 115 -3.13 13.74 1.99
N PRO A 116 -2.30 12.78 1.54
CA PRO A 116 -1.31 12.15 2.40
C PRO A 116 -0.11 13.07 2.66
N GLN A 117 0.51 12.93 3.85
CA GLN A 117 1.77 13.63 4.16
C GLN A 117 3.00 12.99 3.51
N LEU A 118 2.96 11.66 3.29
CA LEU A 118 4.03 10.87 2.67
C LEU A 118 5.40 10.93 3.41
N THR A 119 5.37 11.11 4.72
CA THR A 119 6.56 11.20 5.60
C THR A 119 6.78 9.94 6.45
N VAL A 120 7.92 9.90 7.15
CA VAL A 120 8.28 8.86 8.12
C VAL A 120 7.93 9.35 9.53
N ARG A 121 6.95 8.73 10.21
CA ARG A 121 6.44 9.21 11.52
C ARG A 121 6.35 8.13 12.60
N ALA A 122 6.31 6.86 12.21
CA ALA A 122 6.17 5.73 13.13
C ALA A 122 7.49 4.96 13.39
N CYS A 123 8.63 5.49 12.92
CA CYS A 123 9.96 4.95 13.18
C CYS A 123 11.04 6.01 12.91
N ALA A 124 12.28 5.77 13.32
CA ALA A 124 13.42 6.62 12.96
C ALA A 124 13.78 6.48 11.47
N GLY A 125 14.16 7.56 10.80
CA GLY A 125 14.62 7.51 9.41
C GLY A 125 14.43 8.83 8.68
N THR A 126 15.09 8.96 7.53
CA THR A 126 14.95 10.13 6.66
C THR A 126 13.63 10.10 5.91
N HIS A 127 13.01 11.25 5.70
CA HIS A 127 11.86 11.34 4.81
C HIS A 127 12.30 11.14 3.35
N PRO A 128 11.57 10.30 2.57
CA PRO A 128 11.81 10.20 1.14
C PRO A 128 11.35 11.47 0.42
N VAL A 129 11.85 11.70 -0.79
CA VAL A 129 11.26 12.71 -1.69
C VAL A 129 9.84 12.29 -2.04
N ARG A 130 8.89 13.21 -1.86
CA ARG A 130 7.47 12.99 -2.15
C ARG A 130 7.22 13.24 -3.63
N VAL A 131 6.86 12.21 -4.37
CA VAL A 131 6.64 12.28 -5.81
C VAL A 131 5.15 12.14 -6.11
N VAL A 132 4.54 13.21 -6.62
CA VAL A 132 3.12 13.20 -7.01
C VAL A 132 3.02 13.09 -8.53
N LEU A 133 2.56 11.94 -9.02
CA LEU A 133 2.32 11.72 -10.45
C LEU A 133 0.97 12.32 -10.84
N ASP A 134 1.02 13.42 -11.58
CA ASP A 134 -0.15 14.18 -11.99
C ASP A 134 -0.07 14.59 -13.47
N PRO A 135 -0.26 13.63 -14.41
CA PRO A 135 -0.10 13.89 -15.84
C PRO A 135 -0.91 15.08 -16.37
N ARG A 136 -2.03 15.41 -15.72
CA ARG A 136 -2.99 16.44 -16.14
C ARG A 136 -3.00 17.67 -15.23
N GLY A 137 -2.11 17.76 -14.24
CA GLY A 137 -2.06 18.90 -13.32
C GLY A 137 -3.35 19.13 -12.51
N ARG A 138 -4.04 18.06 -12.12
CA ARG A 138 -5.37 18.13 -11.47
C ARG A 138 -5.33 18.07 -9.95
N VAL A 139 -4.19 17.80 -9.31
CA VAL A 139 -4.13 17.73 -7.85
C VAL A 139 -4.22 19.15 -7.28
N PRO A 140 -5.15 19.43 -6.35
CA PRO A 140 -5.21 20.72 -5.67
C PRO A 140 -3.88 21.04 -4.99
N LEU A 141 -3.40 22.28 -5.15
CA LEU A 141 -2.10 22.70 -4.59
C LEU A 141 -2.15 23.02 -3.09
N ASP A 142 -3.33 22.95 -2.47
CA ASP A 142 -3.52 23.09 -1.03
C ASP A 142 -3.27 21.79 -0.24
N ARG A 143 -3.04 20.67 -0.94
CA ARG A 143 -2.79 19.35 -0.33
C ARG A 143 -1.49 19.33 0.48
N ARG A 144 -1.48 18.58 1.57
CA ARG A 144 -0.37 18.49 2.55
C ARG A 144 0.96 18.16 1.90
N ALA A 145 0.97 17.29 0.89
CA ALA A 145 2.17 16.96 0.12
C ALA A 145 2.84 18.18 -0.53
N PHE A 146 2.12 19.27 -0.78
CA PHE A 146 2.63 20.51 -1.38
C PHE A 146 2.81 21.66 -0.39
N THR A 147 2.12 21.66 0.75
CA THR A 147 2.01 22.84 1.61
C THR A 147 2.70 22.74 2.96
N ASP A 148 2.90 21.52 3.49
CA ASP A 148 3.37 21.36 4.88
C ASP A 148 4.87 21.59 5.09
N GLY A 149 5.65 21.67 4.00
CA GLY A 149 7.12 21.80 4.05
C GLY A 149 7.87 20.66 4.74
N SER A 150 7.22 19.52 5.01
CA SER A 150 7.78 18.46 5.86
C SER A 150 8.86 17.61 5.18
N ALA A 151 8.84 17.52 3.85
CA ALA A 151 9.84 16.83 3.05
C ALA A 151 9.94 17.43 1.64
N PRO A 152 11.06 17.26 0.91
CA PRO A 152 11.15 17.68 -0.48
C PRO A 152 10.03 17.07 -1.32
N THR A 153 9.41 17.88 -2.17
CA THR A 153 8.31 17.43 -3.03
C THR A 153 8.64 17.65 -4.49
N LEU A 154 8.41 16.61 -5.28
CA LEU A 154 8.50 16.61 -6.72
C LEU A 154 7.12 16.38 -7.34
N TRP A 155 6.59 17.41 -7.98
CA TRP A 155 5.35 17.34 -8.75
C TRP A 155 5.67 16.97 -10.21
N VAL A 156 5.17 15.84 -10.68
CA VAL A 156 5.46 15.31 -12.03
C VAL A 156 4.23 15.46 -12.92
N VAL A 157 4.35 16.30 -13.95
CA VAL A 157 3.24 16.66 -14.87
C VAL A 157 3.57 16.34 -16.32
N GLY A 158 2.55 16.17 -17.16
CA GLY A 158 2.72 16.07 -18.60
C GLY A 158 2.88 17.44 -19.27
N ALA A 159 3.48 17.46 -20.46
CA ALA A 159 3.58 18.67 -21.28
C ALA A 159 2.22 19.16 -21.81
N THR A 160 1.25 18.25 -22.00
CA THR A 160 -0.09 18.56 -22.48
C THR A 160 -0.97 19.10 -21.35
N GLY A 161 -0.79 20.38 -21.04
CA GLY A 161 -1.54 21.10 -20.02
C GLY A 161 -1.29 22.60 -20.16
N GLU A 162 -1.88 23.21 -21.20
CA GLU A 162 -1.92 24.65 -21.36
C GLU A 162 -2.79 25.23 -20.23
N ARG A 163 -2.18 26.05 -19.35
CA ARG A 163 -2.68 26.55 -18.04
C ARG A 163 -2.69 25.51 -16.91
N ARG A 164 -1.55 25.43 -16.22
CA ARG A 164 -1.48 24.96 -14.82
C ARG A 164 -0.99 26.12 -13.92
N PRO A 165 -1.40 26.16 -12.65
CA PRO A 165 -0.82 27.09 -11.69
C PRO A 165 0.69 26.81 -11.52
N ALA A 166 1.43 27.83 -11.12
CA ALA A 166 2.82 27.67 -10.71
C ALA A 166 2.90 26.70 -9.51
N PRO A 167 3.97 25.89 -9.39
CA PRO A 167 4.16 25.08 -8.19
C PRO A 167 4.27 25.99 -6.96
N PRO A 168 3.78 25.57 -5.79
CA PRO A 168 4.02 26.28 -4.53
C PRO A 168 5.51 26.38 -4.22
N ASP A 169 5.88 27.34 -3.38
CA ASP A 169 7.26 27.50 -2.93
C ASP A 169 7.79 26.20 -2.29
N GLY A 170 9.01 25.82 -2.66
CA GLY A 170 9.64 24.58 -2.18
C GLY A 170 9.20 23.29 -2.88
N VAL A 171 8.23 23.36 -3.80
CA VAL A 171 7.83 22.23 -4.65
C VAL A 171 8.59 22.27 -5.98
N GLU A 172 9.37 21.23 -6.27
CA GLU A 172 10.01 21.09 -7.58
C GLU A 172 9.00 20.58 -8.61
N LEU A 173 9.01 21.17 -9.81
CA LEU A 173 8.18 20.74 -10.93
C LEU A 173 9.00 20.00 -11.98
N LEU A 174 8.65 18.75 -12.26
CA LEU A 174 9.16 17.99 -13.39
C LEU A 174 8.09 17.87 -14.48
N THR A 175 8.34 18.52 -15.61
CA THR A 175 7.50 18.35 -16.81
C THR A 175 8.07 17.25 -17.69
N LEU A 176 7.26 16.25 -18.00
CA LEU A 176 7.58 15.17 -18.89
C LEU A 176 6.99 15.44 -20.29
N THR A 177 7.87 15.60 -21.27
CA THR A 177 7.53 16.00 -22.65
C THR A 177 7.43 14.84 -23.62
N GLU A 178 8.14 13.74 -23.35
CA GLU A 178 8.17 12.60 -24.28
C GLU A 178 6.84 11.85 -24.31
N PRO A 179 6.44 11.31 -25.48
CA PRO A 179 5.43 10.27 -25.56
C PRO A 179 5.77 9.14 -24.59
N ASP A 180 4.76 8.61 -23.88
CA ASP A 180 4.93 7.55 -22.88
C ASP A 180 5.87 7.86 -21.71
N ALA A 181 6.22 9.12 -21.44
CA ALA A 181 7.11 9.45 -20.33
C ALA A 181 6.58 9.03 -18.94
N PHE A 182 5.26 8.85 -18.82
CA PHE A 182 4.62 8.31 -17.62
C PHE A 182 4.64 6.78 -17.54
N ALA A 183 5.21 6.07 -18.52
CA ALA A 183 5.41 4.63 -18.44
C ALA A 183 6.27 4.30 -17.20
N PRO A 184 5.91 3.29 -16.40
CA PRO A 184 6.59 2.98 -15.14
C PRO A 184 8.12 2.91 -15.22
N HIS A 185 8.66 2.23 -16.25
CA HIS A 185 10.12 2.14 -16.46
C HIS A 185 10.78 3.49 -16.75
N GLN A 186 10.10 4.38 -17.47
CA GLN A 186 10.61 5.73 -17.77
C GLN A 186 10.59 6.61 -16.53
N LEU A 187 9.52 6.52 -15.72
CA LEU A 187 9.43 7.22 -14.44
C LEU A 187 10.57 6.81 -13.49
N VAL A 188 10.78 5.50 -13.30
CA VAL A 188 11.88 5.00 -12.45
C VAL A 188 13.24 5.46 -12.97
N ARG A 189 13.46 5.44 -14.30
CA ARG A 189 14.70 5.98 -14.90
C ARG A 189 14.86 7.49 -14.69
N ALA A 190 13.77 8.27 -14.78
CA ALA A 190 13.81 9.70 -14.56
C ALA A 190 14.16 10.04 -13.10
N LEU A 191 13.57 9.32 -12.15
CA LEU A 191 13.88 9.43 -10.72
C LEU A 191 15.33 9.01 -10.43
N ALA A 192 15.78 7.88 -10.97
CA ALA A 192 17.16 7.40 -10.75
C ALA A 192 18.21 8.39 -11.28
N ARG A 193 17.97 9.08 -12.40
CA ARG A 193 18.86 10.14 -12.91
C ARG A 193 18.99 11.35 -11.97
N ARG A 194 18.04 11.50 -11.04
CA ARG A 194 18.02 12.54 -10.00
C ARG A 194 18.58 12.03 -8.67
N GLY A 195 19.18 10.84 -8.65
CA GLY A 195 19.66 10.20 -7.42
C GLY A 195 18.57 9.51 -6.60
N LEU A 196 17.34 9.43 -7.13
CA LEU A 196 16.19 8.79 -6.46
C LEU A 196 16.00 7.37 -7.02
N GLY A 197 16.89 6.45 -6.63
CA GLY A 197 16.98 5.12 -7.23
C GLY A 197 16.20 4.03 -6.49
N ARG A 198 15.95 4.23 -5.19
CA ARG A 198 15.08 3.39 -4.35
C ARG A 198 13.71 4.03 -4.27
N VAL A 199 12.75 3.47 -4.98
CA VAL A 199 11.42 4.03 -5.17
C VAL A 199 10.39 3.12 -4.51
N LEU A 200 9.58 3.70 -3.63
CA LEU A 200 8.40 3.09 -3.05
C LEU A 200 7.16 3.62 -3.76
N ILE A 201 6.38 2.75 -4.39
CA ILE A 201 5.06 3.06 -4.93
C ILE A 201 4.03 2.78 -3.85
N GLU A 202 3.36 3.82 -3.37
CA GLU A 202 2.26 3.71 -2.41
C GLU A 202 0.95 4.10 -3.07
N GLY A 203 -0.16 3.73 -2.44
CA GLY A 203 -1.40 4.48 -2.53
C GLY A 203 -2.01 4.58 -3.93
N GLY A 204 -3.13 3.88 -4.08
CA GLY A 204 -3.95 3.84 -5.29
C GLY A 204 -3.71 2.56 -6.08
N GLY A 205 -4.71 1.68 -6.07
CA GLY A 205 -4.69 0.41 -6.80
C GLY A 205 -4.31 0.56 -8.27
N VAL A 206 -4.73 1.65 -8.90
CA VAL A 206 -4.38 1.99 -10.30
C VAL A 206 -2.86 2.17 -10.49
N THR A 207 -2.20 2.93 -9.63
CA THR A 207 -0.75 3.22 -9.76
C THR A 207 0.06 1.95 -9.54
N VAL A 208 -0.22 1.23 -8.46
CA VAL A 208 0.46 -0.03 -8.14
C VAL A 208 0.25 -1.06 -9.26
N SER A 209 -0.98 -1.20 -9.74
CA SER A 209 -1.30 -2.14 -10.82
C SER A 209 -0.60 -1.79 -12.13
N ARG A 210 -0.47 -0.50 -12.46
CA ARG A 210 0.26 -0.05 -13.64
C ARG A 210 1.74 -0.45 -13.58
N PHE A 211 2.39 -0.27 -12.42
CA PHE A 211 3.77 -0.66 -12.23
C PHE A 211 3.96 -2.19 -12.27
N LEU A 212 3.02 -2.93 -11.66
CA LEU A 212 3.01 -4.39 -11.70
C LEU A 212 2.87 -4.91 -13.13
N HIS A 213 1.87 -4.43 -13.88
CA HIS A 213 1.61 -4.83 -15.26
C HIS A 213 2.79 -4.55 -16.18
N ALA A 214 3.46 -3.40 -15.99
CA ALA A 214 4.66 -3.05 -16.76
C ALA A 214 5.89 -3.90 -16.41
N GLY A 215 5.86 -4.74 -15.37
CA GLY A 215 7.04 -5.45 -14.87
C GLY A 215 8.10 -4.51 -14.30
N ALA A 216 7.68 -3.38 -13.72
CA ALA A 216 8.57 -2.33 -13.21
C ALA A 216 8.76 -2.40 -11.68
N LEU A 217 8.33 -3.49 -11.05
CA LEU A 217 8.47 -3.75 -9.62
C LEU A 217 9.47 -4.89 -9.37
N HIS A 218 10.30 -4.74 -8.35
CA HIS A 218 11.19 -5.78 -7.83
C HIS A 218 10.53 -6.54 -6.68
N ARG A 219 9.76 -5.83 -5.84
CA ARG A 219 8.98 -6.40 -4.73
C ARG A 219 7.59 -5.79 -4.72
N LEU A 220 6.60 -6.58 -4.33
CA LEU A 220 5.26 -6.10 -4.04
C LEU A 220 4.83 -6.62 -2.67
N TYR A 221 4.50 -5.70 -1.78
CA TYR A 221 3.95 -5.95 -0.45
C TYR A 221 2.44 -5.78 -0.51
N VAL A 222 1.71 -6.85 -0.22
CA VAL A 222 0.25 -6.83 -0.07
C VAL A 222 -0.09 -7.21 1.35
N THR A 223 -0.64 -6.26 2.10
CA THR A 223 -1.14 -6.51 3.45
C THR A 223 -2.63 -6.77 3.40
N VAL A 224 -3.07 -7.87 3.98
CA VAL A 224 -4.48 -8.25 4.09
C VAL A 224 -4.91 -8.12 5.54
N ALA A 225 -5.82 -7.19 5.80
CA ALA A 225 -6.45 -6.99 7.09
C ALA A 225 -7.68 -7.89 7.26
N PRO A 226 -8.01 -8.33 8.49
CA PRO A 226 -9.17 -9.21 8.77
C PRO A 226 -10.51 -8.45 8.74
N VAL A 227 -10.69 -7.57 7.76
CA VAL A 227 -11.89 -6.75 7.56
C VAL A 227 -12.60 -7.17 6.27
N LEU A 228 -13.93 -7.13 6.24
CA LEU A 228 -14.74 -7.36 5.04
C LEU A 228 -15.51 -6.08 4.71
N LEU A 229 -15.39 -5.57 3.48
CA LEU A 229 -16.11 -4.38 3.03
C LEU A 229 -17.37 -4.71 2.22
N GLY A 230 -17.40 -5.87 1.57
CA GLY A 230 -18.46 -6.34 0.67
C GLY A 230 -18.47 -5.66 -0.70
N ASP A 231 -18.28 -4.33 -0.73
CA ASP A 231 -18.22 -3.50 -1.94
C ASP A 231 -17.28 -2.32 -1.72
N GLY A 232 -16.37 -2.08 -2.66
CA GLY A 232 -15.31 -1.11 -2.49
C GLY A 232 -14.45 -0.88 -3.72
N VAL A 233 -13.39 -0.10 -3.53
CA VAL A 233 -12.38 0.12 -4.56
C VAL A 233 -11.45 -1.10 -4.58
N PRO A 234 -11.35 -1.87 -5.68
CA PRO A 234 -10.50 -3.05 -5.73
C PRO A 234 -9.02 -2.68 -5.59
N GLY A 235 -8.24 -3.55 -4.95
CA GLY A 235 -6.81 -3.34 -4.75
C GLY A 235 -5.99 -3.42 -6.01
N LEU A 236 -5.68 -4.63 -6.49
CA LEU A 236 -4.92 -4.82 -7.72
C LEU A 236 -5.86 -5.12 -8.89
N ARG A 237 -5.69 -4.39 -9.99
CA ARG A 237 -6.43 -4.59 -11.24
C ARG A 237 -5.54 -4.27 -12.44
N PHE A 238 -5.20 -5.30 -13.20
CA PHE A 238 -4.41 -5.21 -14.43
C PHE A 238 -4.91 -6.24 -15.43
N ASP A 239 -4.54 -6.06 -16.70
CA ASP A 239 -4.85 -7.01 -17.75
C ASP A 239 -4.06 -8.30 -17.49
N GLY A 240 -4.79 -9.31 -17.04
CA GLY A 240 -4.26 -10.64 -16.72
C GLY A 240 -4.44 -11.63 -17.87
N THR A 241 -4.37 -12.91 -17.53
CA THR A 241 -4.63 -14.00 -18.46
C THR A 241 -6.01 -14.62 -18.21
N PRO A 242 -6.74 -15.05 -19.25
CA PRO A 242 -7.96 -15.85 -19.06
C PRO A 242 -7.64 -17.30 -18.60
N VAL A 243 -6.36 -17.70 -18.57
CA VAL A 243 -5.92 -19.06 -18.29
C VAL A 243 -5.17 -19.11 -16.95
N MET A 244 -5.74 -19.79 -15.95
CA MET A 244 -5.23 -19.82 -14.56
C MET A 244 -3.78 -20.34 -14.41
N ARG A 245 -3.33 -21.25 -15.27
CA ARG A 245 -1.94 -21.75 -15.25
C ARG A 245 -0.93 -20.70 -15.70
N ASP A 246 -1.35 -19.74 -16.52
CA ASP A 246 -0.50 -18.66 -17.04
C ASP A 246 -0.47 -17.44 -16.09
N ALA A 247 -1.22 -17.50 -14.98
CA ALA A 247 -1.29 -16.42 -14.01
C ALA A 247 0.08 -16.20 -13.34
N LEU A 248 0.35 -14.94 -12.96
CA LEU A 248 1.59 -14.56 -12.30
C LEU A 248 1.73 -15.29 -10.95
N ARG A 249 2.82 -16.07 -10.78
CA ARG A 249 3.12 -16.86 -9.58
C ARG A 249 4.54 -16.58 -9.07
N PRO A 250 4.81 -15.38 -8.55
CA PRO A 250 6.13 -15.05 -8.02
C PRO A 250 6.38 -15.81 -6.72
N PRO A 251 7.64 -16.05 -6.33
CA PRO A 251 7.95 -16.51 -4.98
C PRO A 251 7.36 -15.57 -3.92
N VAL A 252 6.77 -16.14 -2.87
CA VAL A 252 6.08 -15.38 -1.81
C VAL A 252 6.67 -15.71 -0.46
N ARG A 253 6.95 -14.67 0.32
CA ARG A 253 7.15 -14.77 1.77
C ARG A 253 5.94 -14.22 2.50
N ARG A 254 5.58 -14.83 3.63
CA ARG A 254 4.44 -14.44 4.46
C ARG A 254 4.92 -14.08 5.85
N SER A 255 4.34 -13.05 6.45
CA SER A 255 4.56 -12.72 7.86
C SER A 255 3.34 -12.03 8.46
N THR A 256 3.20 -12.06 9.77
CA THR A 256 2.16 -11.31 10.48
C THR A 256 2.63 -9.88 10.79
N LEU A 257 1.67 -8.96 10.82
CA LEU A 257 1.80 -7.58 11.27
C LEU A 257 0.60 -7.27 12.18
N GLY A 258 0.74 -7.56 13.48
CA GLY A 258 -0.42 -7.57 14.37
C GLY A 258 -1.43 -8.64 13.91
N GLU A 259 -2.67 -8.23 13.67
CA GLU A 259 -3.73 -9.09 13.12
C GLU A 259 -3.69 -9.21 11.59
N ASP A 260 -2.90 -8.37 10.91
CA ASP A 260 -2.80 -8.37 9.46
C ASP A 260 -1.82 -9.44 8.95
N THR A 261 -2.07 -9.92 7.72
CA THR A 261 -1.15 -10.81 7.01
C THR A 261 -0.43 -10.07 5.89
N LEU A 262 0.89 -9.98 5.97
CA LEU A 262 1.75 -9.43 4.92
C LEU A 262 2.19 -10.53 3.96
N PHE A 263 1.91 -10.33 2.67
CA PHE A 263 2.46 -11.09 1.55
C PHE A 263 3.53 -10.26 0.85
N GLU A 264 4.76 -10.76 0.83
CA GLU A 264 5.88 -10.20 0.08
C GLU A 264 6.11 -11.04 -1.17
N LEU A 265 5.82 -10.47 -2.33
CA LEU A 265 6.02 -11.09 -3.64
C LEU A 265 7.39 -10.65 -4.20
N ASP A 266 8.24 -11.62 -4.51
CA ASP A 266 9.52 -11.39 -5.21
C ASP A 266 9.30 -11.38 -6.72
N LEU A 267 9.29 -10.19 -7.30
CA LEU A 267 9.06 -9.97 -8.74
C LEU A 267 10.37 -9.89 -9.52
N ALA A 268 11.51 -9.83 -8.83
CA ALA A 268 12.85 -9.85 -9.42
C ALA A 268 13.38 -11.28 -9.63
N ALA A 269 12.86 -12.25 -8.86
CA ALA A 269 13.23 -13.65 -9.03
C ALA A 269 12.86 -14.18 -10.44
N PRO A 270 13.73 -14.99 -11.07
CA PRO A 270 13.39 -15.67 -12.31
C PRO A 270 12.12 -16.50 -12.13
N ARG A 271 11.18 -16.39 -13.07
CA ARG A 271 9.92 -17.15 -13.03
C ARG A 271 10.25 -18.65 -13.11
N PRO A 272 9.86 -19.48 -12.12
CA PRO A 272 9.85 -20.92 -12.32
C PRO A 272 8.78 -21.23 -13.37
N GLY A 273 9.19 -21.62 -14.58
CA GLY A 273 8.27 -22.00 -15.66
C GLY A 273 8.15 -21.01 -16.82
N ALA A 274 9.27 -20.48 -17.34
CA ALA A 274 9.31 -20.29 -18.79
C ALA A 274 8.93 -21.66 -19.42
N PRO A 275 7.96 -21.72 -20.35
CA PRO A 275 7.53 -22.99 -20.89
C PRO A 275 8.76 -23.72 -21.42
N LEU A 276 8.93 -24.97 -20.97
CA LEU A 276 9.83 -25.90 -21.63
C LEU A 276 9.30 -26.02 -23.05
N ASP A 277 9.99 -25.39 -24.00
CA ASP A 277 9.77 -25.64 -25.41
C ASP A 277 9.89 -27.17 -25.61
N GLY A 278 8.76 -27.81 -25.92
CA GLY A 278 8.77 -29.09 -26.62
C GLY A 278 8.46 -30.39 -25.87
N GLN A 279 7.81 -30.40 -24.70
CA GLN A 279 7.31 -31.68 -24.13
C GLN A 279 5.91 -31.58 -23.54
N HIS A 280 4.90 -31.45 -24.40
CA HIS A 280 3.59 -32.08 -24.28
C HIS A 280 2.91 -32.06 -25.67
N ARG A 281 3.51 -32.79 -26.61
CA ARG A 281 2.73 -33.45 -27.66
C ARG A 281 2.51 -34.88 -27.17
N ASP A 282 1.30 -35.38 -27.35
CA ASP A 282 0.74 -36.61 -26.77
C ASP A 282 0.39 -36.55 -25.29
N THR A 283 -0.83 -36.06 -25.01
CA THR A 283 -1.85 -36.92 -24.39
C THR A 283 -3.24 -36.38 -24.71
N GLY A 284 -4.01 -37.13 -25.49
CA GLY A 284 -5.47 -37.03 -25.52
C GLY A 284 -6.06 -36.47 -26.81
N GLU A 285 -5.97 -37.26 -27.88
CA GLU A 285 -6.88 -37.14 -29.02
C GLU A 285 -8.33 -37.09 -28.55
N ALA A 286 -9.07 -36.12 -29.09
CA ALA A 286 -10.51 -36.07 -29.03
C ALA A 286 -11.09 -37.39 -29.57
N ARG A 287 -11.84 -38.10 -28.72
CA ARG A 287 -12.85 -39.06 -29.17
C ARG A 287 -14.20 -38.36 -29.10
N GLY A 288 -14.96 -38.59 -30.17
CA GLY A 288 -16.11 -37.80 -30.55
C GLY A 288 -17.33 -37.93 -29.65
N GLU A 289 -18.18 -36.92 -29.80
CA GLU A 289 -19.63 -36.97 -29.83
C GLU A 289 -20.33 -38.00 -28.92
N GLY A 290 -20.92 -37.47 -27.85
CA GLY A 290 -22.02 -38.06 -27.12
C GLY A 290 -22.80 -36.93 -26.43
N GLU A 291 -23.94 -36.56 -26.98
CA GLU A 291 -24.90 -35.65 -26.37
C GLU A 291 -25.33 -36.17 -24.99
N HIS A 292 -25.09 -35.38 -23.95
CA HIS A 292 -25.74 -35.57 -22.66
C HIS A 292 -26.42 -34.26 -22.26
N PRO A 293 -27.76 -34.24 -22.10
CA PRO A 293 -28.49 -33.03 -21.74
C PRO A 293 -28.13 -32.64 -20.31
N VAL A 294 -27.72 -31.39 -20.13
CA VAL A 294 -27.64 -30.74 -18.82
C VAL A 294 -29.05 -30.58 -18.28
N ASP A 295 -29.34 -31.29 -17.19
CA ASP A 295 -30.55 -31.17 -16.39
C ASP A 295 -30.60 -29.78 -15.75
N HIS A 296 -31.50 -28.93 -16.25
CA HIS A 296 -31.90 -27.71 -15.57
C HIS A 296 -32.87 -28.09 -14.44
N GLY A 297 -32.32 -28.28 -13.25
CA GLY A 297 -33.10 -28.43 -12.02
C GLY A 297 -34.06 -27.25 -11.83
N HIS A 298 -35.32 -27.45 -12.22
CA HIS A 298 -36.43 -26.58 -11.92
C HIS A 298 -36.81 -26.72 -10.44
N GLY A 299 -36.25 -25.86 -9.59
CA GLY A 299 -36.79 -25.62 -8.25
C GLY A 299 -38.14 -24.92 -8.36
N GLN A 300 -39.22 -25.65 -8.08
CA GLN A 300 -40.58 -25.10 -8.05
C GLN A 300 -40.76 -24.08 -6.91
N PRO A 301 -41.61 -23.05 -7.10
CA PRO A 301 -41.89 -22.02 -6.11
C PRO A 301 -42.74 -22.58 -4.95
N LEU A 302 -42.38 -22.23 -3.72
CA LEU A 302 -43.22 -22.49 -2.55
C LEU A 302 -44.50 -21.64 -2.65
N THR A 303 -45.62 -22.35 -2.65
CA THR A 303 -46.98 -21.87 -2.84
C THR A 303 -47.46 -20.97 -1.71
N ARG A 304 -48.11 -19.89 -2.14
CA ARG A 304 -48.93 -18.94 -1.40
C ARG A 304 -50.04 -19.64 -0.60
N ALA A 305 -50.03 -19.48 0.73
CA ALA A 305 -51.18 -19.79 1.57
C ALA A 305 -52.09 -18.54 1.67
N GLU A 306 -53.38 -18.77 1.53
CA GLU A 306 -54.44 -17.79 1.40
C GLU A 306 -54.76 -17.06 2.72
N ALA A 307 -55.31 -15.86 2.55
CA ALA A 307 -55.70 -14.92 3.60
C ALA A 307 -56.97 -15.36 4.35
N ARG A 308 -57.00 -15.09 5.66
CA ARG A 308 -58.23 -14.70 6.39
C ARG A 308 -57.90 -13.44 7.20
N GLY A 309 -58.71 -12.41 6.99
CA GLY A 309 -58.37 -11.03 7.30
C GLY A 309 -58.66 -10.55 8.72
N ALA A 310 -58.20 -9.33 8.98
CA ALA A 310 -58.85 -8.35 9.84
C ALA A 310 -58.36 -6.94 9.46
N GLU A 311 -59.24 -5.97 9.65
CA GLU A 311 -59.33 -4.63 9.09
C GLU A 311 -58.29 -3.58 9.57
N GLY A 312 -57.83 -2.73 8.62
CA GLY A 312 -57.67 -1.26 8.72
C GLY A 312 -56.48 -0.63 9.49
N PRO A 313 -56.21 0.68 9.33
CA PRO A 313 -56.24 1.50 8.10
C PRO A 313 -54.96 2.36 7.87
N GLY A 314 -54.74 2.77 6.62
CA GLY A 314 -54.30 4.12 6.21
C GLY A 314 -52.88 4.63 6.54
N GLY A 315 -52.11 4.98 5.50
CA GLY A 315 -50.97 5.89 5.63
C GLY A 315 -50.05 5.94 4.40
N ASP A 316 -50.03 7.08 3.71
CA ASP A 316 -49.22 7.47 2.55
C ASP A 316 -47.69 7.33 2.74
N PRO A 317 -46.88 7.29 1.65
CA PRO A 317 -45.43 7.27 1.73
C PRO A 317 -44.89 8.68 1.95
N LEU A 318 -44.25 8.93 3.10
CA LEU A 318 -43.58 10.20 3.36
C LEU A 318 -42.14 10.18 2.84
N ALA A 319 -41.90 11.10 1.90
CA ALA A 319 -40.60 11.65 1.57
C ALA A 319 -40.05 12.55 2.70
N GLY A 320 -38.71 12.68 2.74
CA GLY A 320 -37.95 13.71 3.48
C GLY A 320 -36.78 13.11 4.29
N THR A 321 -35.57 13.66 4.39
CA THR A 321 -34.92 14.93 3.93
C THR A 321 -33.39 14.73 4.16
N PRO A 322 -32.46 15.57 3.63
CA PRO A 322 -31.05 15.22 3.42
C PRO A 322 -30.13 15.40 4.63
N ALA A 323 -28.93 14.81 4.50
CA ALA A 323 -27.85 14.78 5.48
C ALA A 323 -27.27 16.17 5.79
N ALA A 324 -27.55 16.64 7.01
CA ALA A 324 -26.70 17.54 7.79
C ALA A 324 -27.14 17.42 9.25
N ASP A 325 -26.52 16.51 10.02
CA ASP A 325 -26.37 16.56 11.50
C ASP A 325 -25.92 15.22 12.11
N VAL A 326 -24.73 14.73 11.72
CA VAL A 326 -24.05 13.62 12.43
C VAL A 326 -22.59 13.95 12.74
N GLN A 327 -22.28 15.23 12.99
CA GLN A 327 -20.90 15.65 13.29
C GLN A 327 -20.77 16.62 14.49
N ARG A 328 -21.76 16.64 15.39
CA ARG A 328 -21.74 17.50 16.58
C ARG A 328 -22.05 16.79 17.91
N GLN A 329 -21.84 15.47 18.00
CA GLN A 329 -22.05 14.70 19.24
C GLN A 329 -20.92 13.73 19.63
N ARG A 330 -19.68 13.93 19.16
CA ARG A 330 -18.51 13.15 19.62
C ARG A 330 -17.29 14.01 20.00
N HIS A 331 -17.51 15.25 20.37
CA HIS A 331 -16.52 16.09 21.05
C HIS A 331 -17.20 16.86 22.17
N GLY A 332 -17.34 16.21 23.33
CA GLY A 332 -17.96 16.82 24.49
C GLY A 332 -18.19 15.83 25.61
N ASP A 333 -17.20 14.96 25.90
CA ASP A 333 -17.22 14.25 27.18
C ASP A 333 -15.86 13.64 27.57
N GLN A 334 -14.82 14.46 27.69
CA GLN A 334 -13.64 14.18 28.54
C GLN A 334 -12.98 15.50 28.92
N GLY A 335 -13.43 16.10 30.03
CA GLY A 335 -12.93 17.42 30.39
C GLY A 335 -13.28 17.94 31.77
N GLU A 336 -13.59 17.11 32.78
CA GLU A 336 -13.68 17.59 34.16
C GLU A 336 -13.21 16.49 35.14
N HIS A 337 -12.03 16.69 35.74
CA HIS A 337 -11.74 16.38 37.15
C HIS A 337 -10.26 16.64 37.46
N HIS A 338 -9.91 17.87 37.84
CA HIS A 338 -9.10 18.20 39.02
C HIS A 338 -8.60 19.66 38.93
N GLN A 339 -9.31 20.57 39.59
CA GLN A 339 -8.69 21.77 40.15
C GLN A 339 -9.38 22.12 41.47
N GLY A 340 -8.59 22.26 42.52
CA GLY A 340 -9.04 22.87 43.76
C GLY A 340 -8.19 22.52 44.97
N GLN A 341 -7.03 23.17 45.12
CA GLN A 341 -6.65 23.76 46.41
C GLN A 341 -5.50 24.77 46.27
N GLN A 342 -5.93 26.04 46.25
CA GLN A 342 -5.36 27.24 46.87
C GLN A 342 -3.83 27.41 47.01
N LEU A 343 -3.34 28.40 46.25
CA LEU A 343 -2.23 29.27 46.62
C LEU A 343 -2.67 30.25 47.72
N GLY A 344 -1.84 30.37 48.76
CA GLY A 344 -1.95 31.41 49.77
C GLY A 344 -0.59 31.75 50.39
N GLN A 345 -0.14 32.98 50.10
CA GLN A 345 0.68 33.86 50.95
C GLN A 345 2.22 33.80 50.88
N ARG A 346 2.76 34.86 50.26
CA ARG A 346 3.72 35.89 50.77
C ARG A 346 4.96 35.48 51.59
N SER A 347 6.09 36.05 51.13
CA SER A 347 7.30 36.49 51.88
C SER A 347 8.13 35.35 52.48
N VAL A 348 9.46 35.25 52.32
CA VAL A 348 10.59 36.19 52.29
C VAL A 348 11.67 35.64 51.36
#